data_AF-A0A9W7KN50-F1
#
_entry.id   AF-A0A9W7KN50-F1
#
_cell.length_a   1.000
_cell.length_b   1.000
_cell.length_c   1.000
_cell.angle_alpha   90.00
_cell.angle_beta   90.00
_cell.angle_gamma   90.00
#
_symmetry.space_group_name_H-M   'P 1'
#
loop_
_entity.id
_entity.type
_entity.pdbx_description
1 polymer ?
#
loop_
_entity_poly.entity_id
_entity_poly.type
_entity_poly.pdbx_seq_one_letter_code
_entity_poly.pdbx_strand_id
1 'polypeptide(L)'
;MRDLAWAETPDLGPFGQAALALYRLGLAVVPCPSDNGKSVQGAVKGHGEWPRRPPIAWVEKMITKWPTANIGIITSLSNVTIVDPDDPALVEPMLRRFGDTPLITGTPSGGAHLWYRHSGEASSNLRLTEGVAVDIKGRGGSVIVVPPSVRPEGPHAGKPYRFIRGSWDDLERLPPMRADGLRIDARRPSAHHPPPRSGAVAEAVPVRTVKDGHRNTTLFKLALREAPRASSEDALLRSMRGIVAEHFQTGGSNPFTAAEVEKTVASAWRVQEEGRNWVGQEPRVMASAREVEAIAQDPHGSDAMLLLMKLRLVHWQHDTFAVPPKTLAAAPAAPMKIAGWGPQRYRNALGTLMKLDLLEIVHEGGDAPGDARLFRFVGTLPARVQKLDTI
;
A
#
# COMPACT_ATOMS: atom_id res chain seq x y z
N MET A 1 -26.05 4.76 -26.26
CA MET A 1 -26.63 5.07 -24.94
C MET A 1 -27.61 3.96 -24.61
N ARG A 2 -27.14 2.86 -24.03
CA ARG A 2 -28.03 1.86 -23.40
C ARG A 2 -27.93 2.13 -21.92
N ASP A 3 -28.87 2.90 -21.38
CA ASP A 3 -29.06 2.97 -19.94
C ASP A 3 -29.38 1.57 -19.46
N LEU A 4 -28.42 0.94 -18.77
CA LEU A 4 -28.69 -0.26 -17.99
C LEU A 4 -29.54 0.20 -16.80
N ALA A 5 -30.85 0.30 -17.03
CA ALA A 5 -31.84 0.43 -15.99
C ALA A 5 -31.74 -0.84 -15.14
N TRP A 6 -31.15 -0.72 -13.95
CA TRP A 6 -31.09 -1.79 -12.98
C TRP A 6 -32.52 -2.14 -12.59
N ALA A 7 -32.93 -3.39 -12.78
CA ALA A 7 -34.21 -3.84 -12.27
C ALA A 7 -34.15 -3.79 -10.74
N GLU A 8 -34.89 -2.87 -10.13
CA GLU A 8 -35.03 -2.78 -8.68
C GLU A 8 -35.84 -3.99 -8.19
N THR A 9 -35.14 -5.09 -7.87
CA THR A 9 -35.67 -6.14 -7.00
C THR A 9 -35.42 -5.71 -5.55
N PRO A 10 -36.46 -5.47 -4.73
CA PRO A 10 -36.35 -4.81 -3.42
C PRO A 10 -35.37 -5.46 -2.42
N ASP A 11 -35.06 -6.75 -2.58
CA ASP A 11 -34.24 -7.52 -1.63
C ASP A 11 -32.75 -7.65 -2.04
N LEU A 12 -32.36 -7.15 -3.23
CA LEU A 12 -30.98 -7.23 -3.70
C LEU A 12 -30.25 -5.91 -3.49
N GLY A 13 -29.06 -5.96 -2.89
CA GLY A 13 -28.14 -4.82 -2.87
C GLY A 13 -27.22 -4.81 -4.10
N PRO A 14 -26.15 -4.00 -4.09
CA PRO A 14 -25.32 -3.77 -5.26
C PRO A 14 -24.82 -5.06 -5.92
N PHE A 15 -24.27 -6.00 -5.14
CA PHE A 15 -23.76 -7.25 -5.67
C PHE A 15 -24.84 -8.11 -6.32
N GLY A 16 -25.99 -8.28 -5.67
CA GLY A 16 -27.10 -9.04 -6.23
C GLY A 16 -27.62 -8.46 -7.54
N GLN A 17 -27.69 -7.14 -7.64
CA GLN A 17 -28.23 -6.45 -8.82
C GLN A 17 -27.28 -6.47 -10.03
N ALA A 18 -25.97 -6.25 -9.81
CA ALA A 18 -25.05 -5.91 -10.90
C ALA A 18 -23.93 -6.92 -11.17
N ALA A 19 -23.68 -7.91 -10.29
CA ALA A 19 -22.52 -8.80 -10.43
C ALA A 19 -22.49 -9.56 -11.77
N LEU A 20 -23.61 -10.09 -12.26
CA LEU A 20 -23.64 -10.80 -13.55
C LEU A 20 -23.41 -9.89 -14.75
N ALA A 21 -23.93 -8.67 -14.72
CA ALA A 21 -23.71 -7.70 -15.80
C ALA A 21 -22.23 -7.32 -15.89
N LEU A 22 -21.62 -6.99 -14.75
CA LEU A 22 -20.19 -6.67 -14.66
C LEU A 22 -19.30 -7.87 -15.02
N TYR A 23 -19.70 -9.07 -14.64
CA TYR A 23 -19.01 -10.29 -15.05
C TYR A 23 -19.04 -10.47 -16.58
N ARG A 24 -20.18 -10.22 -17.25
CA ARG A 24 -20.27 -10.31 -18.71
C ARG A 24 -19.38 -9.29 -19.42
N LEU A 25 -19.10 -8.16 -18.80
CA LEU A 25 -18.17 -7.13 -19.28
C LEU A 25 -16.69 -7.47 -19.08
N GLY A 26 -16.37 -8.69 -18.62
CA GLY A 26 -14.99 -9.13 -18.45
C GLY A 26 -14.42 -8.93 -17.04
N LEU A 27 -15.18 -8.36 -16.10
CA LEU A 27 -14.68 -8.08 -14.75
C LEU A 27 -14.71 -9.32 -13.83
N ALA A 28 -13.69 -9.43 -12.98
CA ALA A 28 -13.57 -10.46 -11.95
C ALA A 28 -14.26 -10.00 -10.66
N VAL A 29 -15.60 -10.09 -10.64
CA VAL A 29 -16.42 -9.59 -9.53
C VAL A 29 -16.36 -10.48 -8.29
N VAL A 30 -16.35 -9.86 -7.12
CA VAL A 30 -16.37 -10.51 -5.80
C VAL A 30 -17.24 -9.70 -4.82
N PRO A 31 -17.97 -10.35 -3.91
CA PRO A 31 -18.73 -9.64 -2.89
C PRO A 31 -17.82 -9.07 -1.81
N CYS A 32 -18.13 -7.87 -1.35
CA CYS A 32 -17.43 -7.18 -0.26
C CYS A 32 -18.38 -7.01 0.94
N PRO A 33 -18.59 -8.05 1.77
CA PRO A 33 -19.61 -8.05 2.83
C PRO A 33 -19.15 -7.41 4.14
N SER A 34 -17.91 -6.94 4.24
CA SER A 34 -17.40 -6.36 5.49
C SER A 34 -18.26 -5.18 5.96
N ASP A 35 -18.31 -4.93 7.27
CA ASP A 35 -19.13 -3.86 7.88
C ASP A 35 -18.87 -2.49 7.23
N ASN A 36 -17.64 -2.27 6.79
CA ASN A 36 -17.22 -1.03 6.14
C ASN A 36 -17.42 -1.01 4.61
N GLY A 37 -17.91 -2.11 4.04
CA GLY A 37 -18.22 -2.35 2.63
C GLY A 37 -17.02 -2.38 1.68
N LYS A 38 -15.80 -2.54 2.21
CA LYS A 38 -14.53 -2.36 1.47
C LYS A 38 -13.69 -3.63 1.32
N SER A 39 -14.09 -4.74 1.93
CA SER A 39 -13.28 -5.95 1.98
C SER A 39 -14.11 -7.19 1.64
N VAL A 40 -13.45 -8.14 0.99
CA VAL A 40 -13.98 -9.47 0.68
C VAL A 40 -13.89 -10.44 1.88
N GLN A 41 -13.34 -9.98 3.00
CA GLN A 41 -13.20 -10.76 4.23
C GLN A 41 -14.55 -11.36 4.65
N GLY A 42 -14.54 -12.65 4.96
CA GLY A 42 -15.75 -13.42 5.29
C GLY A 42 -16.45 -14.06 4.08
N ALA A 43 -16.25 -13.54 2.86
CA ALA A 43 -16.81 -14.13 1.64
C ALA A 43 -15.78 -14.89 0.80
N VAL A 44 -14.59 -14.32 0.61
CA VAL A 44 -13.59 -14.83 -0.34
C VAL A 44 -12.22 -14.97 0.34
N LYS A 45 -11.51 -16.06 0.04
CA LYS A 45 -10.14 -16.33 0.54
C LYS A 45 -9.20 -16.60 -0.64
N GLY A 46 -7.92 -16.27 -0.48
CA GLY A 46 -6.87 -16.56 -1.46
C GLY A 46 -7.06 -15.86 -2.81
N HIS A 47 -7.90 -14.81 -2.90
CA HIS A 47 -8.24 -14.17 -4.17
C HIS A 47 -7.03 -13.56 -4.91
N GLY A 48 -5.93 -13.29 -4.19
CA GLY A 48 -4.69 -12.79 -4.79
C GLY A 48 -3.87 -13.84 -5.54
N GLU A 49 -4.16 -15.12 -5.31
CA GLU A 49 -3.48 -16.25 -5.96
C GLU A 49 -4.33 -16.89 -7.07
N TRP A 50 -5.54 -16.39 -7.28
CA TRP A 50 -6.44 -16.96 -8.28
C TRP A 50 -5.84 -16.82 -9.68
N PRO A 51 -5.66 -17.92 -10.44
CA PRO A 51 -5.01 -17.86 -11.74
C PRO A 51 -5.93 -17.35 -12.86
N ARG A 52 -7.24 -17.33 -12.61
CA ARG A 52 -8.28 -16.94 -13.57
C ARG A 52 -9.51 -16.42 -12.84
N ARG A 53 -10.37 -15.73 -13.59
CA ARG A 53 -11.68 -15.26 -13.13
C ARG A 53 -12.51 -16.43 -12.56
N PRO A 54 -13.27 -16.21 -11.48
CA PRO A 54 -14.17 -17.23 -10.97
C PRO A 54 -15.22 -17.60 -12.04
N PRO A 55 -15.64 -18.87 -12.16
CA PRO A 55 -16.69 -19.24 -13.12
C PRO A 55 -18.00 -18.50 -12.85
N ILE A 56 -18.83 -18.31 -13.88
CA ILE A 56 -20.13 -17.62 -13.72
C ILE A 56 -21.04 -18.29 -12.68
N ALA A 57 -21.06 -19.63 -12.62
CA ALA A 57 -21.80 -20.38 -11.61
C ALA A 57 -21.35 -20.07 -10.16
N TRP A 58 -20.07 -19.72 -9.97
CA TRP A 58 -19.58 -19.26 -8.67
C TRP A 58 -20.13 -17.87 -8.34
N VAL A 59 -20.22 -16.97 -9.33
CA VAL A 59 -20.80 -15.63 -9.15
C VAL A 59 -22.29 -15.74 -8.80
N GLU A 60 -23.04 -16.59 -9.50
CA GLU A 60 -24.46 -16.87 -9.20
C GLU A 60 -24.64 -17.36 -7.76
N LYS A 61 -23.79 -18.30 -7.32
CA LYS A 61 -23.79 -18.77 -5.93
C LYS A 61 -23.49 -17.64 -4.94
N MET A 62 -22.57 -16.74 -5.26
CA MET A 62 -22.25 -15.60 -4.39
C MET A 62 -23.38 -14.57 -4.35
N ILE A 63 -24.16 -14.41 -5.43
CA ILE A 63 -25.34 -13.55 -5.44
C ILE A 63 -26.37 -14.08 -4.44
N THR A 64 -26.61 -15.38 -4.40
CA THR A 64 -27.52 -15.98 -3.40
C THR A 64 -26.98 -15.85 -1.97
N LYS A 65 -25.66 -15.98 -1.78
CA LYS A 65 -25.05 -15.95 -0.44
C LYS A 65 -24.87 -14.54 0.12
N TRP A 66 -24.59 -13.57 -0.74
CA TRP A 66 -24.27 -12.19 -0.38
C TRP A 66 -25.05 -11.18 -1.25
N PRO A 67 -26.38 -11.27 -1.31
CA PRO A 67 -27.19 -10.48 -2.23
C PRO A 67 -27.09 -8.97 -1.98
N THR A 68 -26.82 -8.58 -0.72
CA THR A 68 -26.80 -7.18 -0.28
C THR A 68 -25.40 -6.56 -0.23
N ALA A 69 -24.35 -7.34 -0.49
CA ALA A 69 -22.97 -6.88 -0.37
C ALA A 69 -22.62 -5.80 -1.42
N ASN A 70 -21.55 -5.06 -1.16
CA ASN A 70 -20.91 -4.25 -2.19
C ASN A 70 -20.15 -5.11 -3.20
N ILE A 71 -19.81 -4.51 -4.34
CA ILE A 71 -19.10 -5.17 -5.43
C ILE A 71 -17.65 -4.73 -5.44
N GLY A 72 -16.76 -5.69 -5.23
CA GLY A 72 -15.35 -5.58 -5.56
C GLY A 72 -15.05 -6.17 -6.94
N ILE A 73 -13.98 -5.68 -7.56
CA ILE A 73 -13.33 -6.36 -8.68
C ILE A 73 -11.87 -6.65 -8.34
N ILE A 74 -11.35 -7.78 -8.83
CA ILE A 74 -9.92 -8.09 -8.74
C ILE A 74 -9.25 -7.51 -9.99
N THR A 75 -8.39 -6.52 -9.83
CA THR A 75 -7.81 -5.73 -10.94
C THR A 75 -7.09 -6.60 -11.96
N SER A 76 -6.17 -7.45 -11.49
CA SER A 76 -5.36 -8.32 -12.34
C SER A 76 -6.17 -9.36 -13.13
N LEU A 77 -7.30 -9.82 -12.58
CA LEU A 77 -8.19 -10.76 -13.25
C LEU A 77 -9.25 -10.08 -14.11
N SER A 78 -9.36 -8.75 -14.01
CA SER A 78 -10.28 -7.93 -14.79
C SER A 78 -9.58 -7.24 -15.96
N ASN A 79 -8.30 -7.54 -16.22
CA ASN A 79 -7.47 -6.90 -17.23
C ASN A 79 -7.40 -5.36 -17.10
N VAL A 80 -7.43 -4.84 -15.86
CA VAL A 80 -7.33 -3.41 -15.57
C VAL A 80 -6.22 -3.11 -14.56
N THR A 81 -5.63 -1.92 -14.71
CA THR A 81 -4.77 -1.29 -13.71
C THR A 81 -5.45 -0.01 -13.25
N ILE A 82 -5.53 0.21 -11.94
CA ILE A 82 -6.15 1.40 -11.37
C ILE A 82 -5.08 2.31 -10.77
N VAL A 83 -5.14 3.59 -11.09
CA VAL A 83 -4.47 4.65 -10.32
C VAL A 83 -5.49 5.24 -9.36
N ASP A 84 -5.24 5.14 -8.05
CA ASP A 84 -6.18 5.47 -6.98
C ASP A 84 -5.68 6.69 -6.17
N PRO A 85 -5.88 7.92 -6.69
CA PRO A 85 -5.66 9.14 -5.91
C PRO A 85 -6.72 9.28 -4.81
N ASP A 86 -6.26 9.29 -3.55
CA ASP A 86 -7.09 9.60 -2.38
C ASP A 86 -7.60 11.05 -2.38
N ASP A 87 -6.86 11.95 -3.03
CA ASP A 87 -7.09 13.38 -3.12
C ASP A 87 -7.52 13.77 -4.54
N PRO A 88 -8.71 14.38 -4.74
CA PRO A 88 -9.16 14.79 -6.06
C PRO A 88 -8.23 15.82 -6.73
N ALA A 89 -7.42 16.56 -5.98
CA ALA A 89 -6.40 17.44 -6.55
C ALA A 89 -5.27 16.68 -7.29
N LEU A 90 -5.10 15.38 -7.00
CA LEU A 90 -4.12 14.52 -7.66
C LEU A 90 -4.63 13.89 -8.95
N VAL A 91 -5.93 13.95 -9.25
CA VAL A 91 -6.51 13.34 -10.46
C VAL A 91 -5.85 13.88 -11.72
N GLU A 92 -5.84 15.19 -11.89
CA GLU A 92 -5.32 15.83 -13.11
C GLU A 92 -3.79 15.65 -13.27
N PRO A 93 -2.96 15.81 -12.22
CA PRO A 93 -1.55 15.40 -12.27
C PRO A 93 -1.34 13.94 -12.66
N MET A 94 -2.17 13.02 -12.15
CA MET A 94 -2.05 11.59 -12.47
C MET A 94 -2.49 11.28 -13.90
N LEU A 95 -3.52 11.95 -14.43
CA LEU A 95 -3.90 11.85 -15.85
C LEU A 95 -2.76 12.32 -16.77
N ARG A 96 -2.11 13.45 -16.44
CA ARG A 96 -0.94 13.91 -17.23
C ARG A 96 0.21 12.90 -17.20
N ARG A 97 0.49 12.32 -16.03
CA ARG A 97 1.60 11.39 -15.81
C ARG A 97 1.35 10.02 -16.46
N PHE A 98 0.20 9.44 -16.20
CA PHE A 98 -0.12 8.06 -16.57
C PHE A 98 -0.92 7.95 -17.87
N GLY A 99 -1.30 9.09 -18.46
CA GLY A 99 -2.13 9.17 -19.67
C GLY A 99 -3.58 9.47 -19.33
N ASP A 100 -4.29 10.15 -20.24
CA ASP A 100 -5.73 10.36 -20.07
C ASP A 100 -6.48 9.03 -20.18
N THR A 101 -7.66 8.94 -19.57
CA THR A 101 -8.52 7.74 -19.63
C THR A 101 -10.00 8.10 -19.79
N PRO A 102 -10.77 7.32 -20.57
CA PRO A 102 -12.21 7.56 -20.74
C PRO A 102 -13.03 7.20 -19.50
N LEU A 103 -12.49 6.40 -18.56
CA LEU A 103 -13.25 5.91 -17.41
C LEU A 103 -12.62 6.34 -16.08
N ILE A 104 -13.39 7.12 -15.32
CA ILE A 104 -13.02 7.56 -13.97
C ILE A 104 -14.21 7.32 -13.04
N THR A 105 -13.98 6.60 -11.95
CA THR A 105 -15.00 6.40 -10.90
C THR A 105 -14.62 7.14 -9.63
N GLY A 106 -15.55 7.82 -8.98
CA GLY A 106 -15.36 8.48 -7.69
C GLY A 106 -15.64 7.56 -6.52
N THR A 107 -14.90 7.76 -5.43
CA THR A 107 -15.10 7.04 -4.17
C THR A 107 -15.99 7.82 -3.20
N PRO A 108 -16.65 7.17 -2.23
CA PRO A 108 -17.46 7.86 -1.22
C PRO A 108 -16.70 8.89 -0.39
N SER A 109 -15.40 8.67 -0.19
CA SER A 109 -14.51 9.59 0.49
C SER A 109 -14.04 10.74 -0.39
N GLY A 110 -14.40 10.79 -1.68
CA GLY A 110 -14.08 11.86 -2.62
C GLY A 110 -12.73 11.73 -3.34
N GLY A 111 -12.09 10.57 -3.26
CA GLY A 111 -10.99 10.21 -4.18
C GLY A 111 -11.53 9.70 -5.52
N ALA A 112 -10.65 9.20 -6.37
CA ALA A 112 -11.02 8.66 -7.68
C ALA A 112 -10.23 7.40 -8.02
N HIS A 113 -10.78 6.58 -8.91
CA HIS A 113 -10.09 5.50 -9.59
C HIS A 113 -9.96 5.88 -11.06
N LEU A 114 -8.74 6.01 -11.55
CA LEU A 114 -8.43 6.20 -12.97
C LEU A 114 -8.16 4.83 -13.58
N TRP A 115 -8.95 4.45 -14.58
CA TRP A 115 -8.93 3.10 -15.12
C TRP A 115 -8.02 3.00 -16.34
N TYR A 116 -7.15 2.01 -16.38
CA TYR A 116 -6.31 1.72 -17.55
C TYR A 116 -6.40 0.25 -17.89
N ARG A 117 -6.16 -0.09 -19.16
CA ARG A 117 -5.97 -1.48 -19.56
C ARG A 117 -4.69 -2.00 -18.93
N HIS A 118 -4.78 -3.16 -18.28
CA HIS A 118 -3.60 -3.79 -17.71
C HIS A 118 -2.59 -4.13 -18.81
N SER A 119 -1.34 -3.70 -18.64
CA SER A 119 -0.23 -4.01 -19.55
C SER A 119 0.95 -4.67 -18.83
N GLY A 120 0.72 -5.14 -17.61
CA GLY A 120 1.69 -5.88 -16.80
C GLY A 120 2.17 -5.14 -15.56
N GLU A 121 1.60 -3.97 -15.26
CA GLU A 121 2.02 -3.08 -14.17
C GLU A 121 1.93 -3.77 -12.79
N ALA A 122 2.95 -3.59 -11.96
CA ALA A 122 2.92 -4.03 -10.57
C ALA A 122 2.01 -3.13 -9.74
N SER A 123 1.42 -3.67 -8.68
CA SER A 123 0.86 -2.80 -7.64
C SER A 123 1.98 -2.08 -6.91
N SER A 124 1.78 -0.79 -6.63
CA SER A 124 2.75 0.05 -5.93
C SER A 124 2.04 1.12 -5.10
N ASN A 125 2.73 1.65 -4.09
CA ASN A 125 2.22 2.75 -3.29
C ASN A 125 3.15 3.95 -3.50
N LEU A 126 2.69 4.96 -4.25
CA LEU A 126 3.50 6.13 -4.57
C LEU A 126 3.78 7.01 -3.35
N ARG A 127 3.07 6.78 -2.24
CA ARG A 127 3.38 7.47 -0.98
C ARG A 127 4.70 7.00 -0.42
N LEU A 128 5.01 5.70 -0.59
CA LEU A 128 6.25 5.11 -0.12
C LEU A 128 7.43 5.44 -1.03
N THR A 129 7.20 5.50 -2.35
CA THR A 129 8.28 5.74 -3.31
C THR A 129 8.52 7.23 -3.58
N GLU A 130 7.48 8.07 -3.48
CA GLU A 130 7.51 9.45 -3.95
C GLU A 130 6.82 10.46 -3.01
N GLY A 131 6.22 10.00 -1.90
CA GLY A 131 5.48 10.86 -0.98
C GLY A 131 4.12 11.35 -1.51
N VAL A 132 3.64 10.80 -2.62
CA VAL A 132 2.34 11.15 -3.23
C VAL A 132 1.27 10.15 -2.79
N ALA A 133 0.14 10.62 -2.25
CA ALA A 133 -0.95 9.77 -1.76
C ALA A 133 -1.77 9.12 -2.89
N VAL A 134 -1.14 8.24 -3.66
CA VAL A 134 -1.69 7.53 -4.80
C VAL A 134 -1.23 6.08 -4.73
N ASP A 135 -2.17 5.15 -4.87
CA ASP A 135 -1.87 3.74 -5.04
C ASP A 135 -2.03 3.33 -6.52
N ILE A 136 -1.12 2.49 -7.00
CA ILE A 136 -1.28 1.75 -8.25
C ILE A 136 -1.75 0.35 -7.91
N LYS A 137 -2.88 -0.07 -8.47
CA LYS A 137 -3.52 -1.36 -8.23
C LYS A 137 -3.52 -2.14 -9.55
N GLY A 138 -2.39 -2.80 -9.81
CA GLY A 138 -2.15 -3.61 -11.00
C GLY A 138 -2.17 -5.10 -10.65
N ARG A 139 -1.01 -5.76 -10.78
CA ARG A 139 -0.79 -7.16 -10.42
C ARG A 139 -0.91 -7.42 -8.91
N GLY A 140 -1.34 -8.62 -8.51
CA GLY A 140 -1.26 -9.07 -7.11
C GLY A 140 -2.60 -9.10 -6.37
N GLY A 141 -3.73 -9.21 -7.06
CA GLY A 141 -5.00 -9.51 -6.40
C GLY A 141 -5.72 -8.33 -5.75
N SER A 142 -5.29 -7.10 -6.00
CA SER A 142 -5.92 -5.89 -5.46
C SER A 142 -7.42 -5.89 -5.75
N VAL A 143 -8.22 -5.68 -4.71
CA VAL A 143 -9.67 -5.53 -4.82
C VAL A 143 -10.05 -4.06 -4.77
N ILE A 144 -10.82 -3.63 -5.76
CA ILE A 144 -11.36 -2.27 -5.85
C ILE A 144 -12.87 -2.32 -5.83
N VAL A 145 -13.48 -1.52 -4.95
CA VAL A 145 -14.94 -1.41 -4.86
C VAL A 145 -15.44 -0.46 -5.94
N VAL A 146 -16.51 -0.86 -6.63
CA VAL A 146 -16.95 -0.21 -7.87
C VAL A 146 -18.45 0.17 -7.84
N PRO A 147 -18.90 1.12 -8.67
CA PRO A 147 -20.33 1.35 -8.88
C PRO A 147 -21.08 0.04 -9.25
N PRO A 148 -22.33 -0.15 -8.77
CA PRO A 148 -23.18 0.79 -8.03
C PRO A 148 -23.04 0.71 -6.49
N SER A 149 -21.91 0.24 -5.96
CA SER A 149 -21.71 0.08 -4.51
C SER A 149 -21.95 1.36 -3.71
N VAL A 150 -22.41 1.21 -2.46
CA VAL A 150 -22.66 2.32 -1.53
C VAL A 150 -21.93 2.06 -0.22
N ARG A 151 -21.40 3.10 0.43
CA ARG A 151 -20.77 2.94 1.74
C ARG A 151 -21.85 2.58 2.78
N PRO A 152 -21.79 1.40 3.44
CA PRO A 152 -22.80 1.05 4.44
C PRO A 152 -22.63 1.85 5.74
N GLU A 153 -21.39 2.03 6.20
CA GLU A 153 -21.09 2.62 7.51
C GLU A 153 -19.95 3.64 7.51
N GLY A 154 -19.85 4.38 8.62
CA GLY A 154 -18.79 5.36 8.90
C GLY A 154 -19.06 6.77 8.36
N PRO A 155 -18.04 7.65 8.31
CA PRO A 155 -18.20 9.08 7.96
C PRO A 155 -18.75 9.38 6.56
N HIS A 156 -18.88 8.35 5.72
CA HIS A 156 -19.37 8.45 4.35
C HIS A 156 -20.53 7.49 4.10
N ALA A 157 -21.17 6.95 5.14
CA ALA A 157 -22.34 6.08 5.02
C ALA A 157 -23.39 6.70 4.09
N GLY A 158 -24.03 5.85 3.27
CA GLY A 158 -25.00 6.26 2.25
C GLY A 158 -24.40 6.89 0.98
N LYS A 159 -23.10 7.26 0.95
CA LYS A 159 -22.49 7.83 -0.25
C LYS A 159 -22.09 6.74 -1.26
N PRO A 160 -22.41 6.91 -2.56
CA PRO A 160 -22.13 5.91 -3.58
C PRO A 160 -20.71 6.00 -4.13
N TYR A 161 -20.22 4.87 -4.64
CA TYR A 161 -19.22 4.85 -5.69
C TYR A 161 -19.93 5.21 -7.00
N ARG A 162 -19.42 6.21 -7.73
CA ARG A 162 -20.11 6.78 -8.91
C ARG A 162 -19.19 6.95 -10.10
N PHE A 163 -19.73 7.05 -11.30
CA PHE A 163 -18.95 7.54 -12.44
C PHE A 163 -18.71 9.04 -12.29
N ILE A 164 -17.46 9.46 -12.49
CA ILE A 164 -17.08 10.85 -12.69
C ILE A 164 -16.94 11.12 -14.19
N ARG A 165 -16.41 10.15 -14.94
CA ARG A 165 -16.27 10.18 -16.38
C ARG A 165 -16.52 8.78 -16.95
N GLY A 166 -17.18 8.74 -18.11
CA GLY A 166 -17.43 7.50 -18.84
C GLY A 166 -18.43 6.59 -18.14
N SER A 167 -18.41 5.33 -18.55
CA SER A 167 -19.27 4.27 -18.04
C SER A 167 -18.59 2.92 -18.21
N TRP A 168 -19.26 1.84 -17.83
CA TRP A 168 -18.75 0.50 -18.09
C TRP A 168 -18.57 0.16 -19.59
N ASP A 169 -19.25 0.89 -20.49
CA ASP A 169 -19.07 0.74 -21.94
C ASP A 169 -17.66 1.15 -22.43
N ASP A 170 -16.89 1.85 -21.59
CA ASP A 170 -15.54 2.31 -21.92
C ASP A 170 -14.44 1.29 -21.60
N LEU A 171 -14.78 0.16 -20.94
CA LEU A 171 -13.80 -0.86 -20.52
C LEU A 171 -12.97 -1.42 -21.67
N GLU A 172 -13.59 -1.66 -22.83
CA GLU A 172 -12.89 -2.19 -24.01
C GLU A 172 -11.96 -1.15 -24.66
N ARG A 173 -12.22 0.14 -24.41
CA ARG A 173 -11.48 1.28 -24.99
C ARG A 173 -10.40 1.82 -24.06
N LEU A 174 -10.17 1.19 -22.91
CA LEU A 174 -9.17 1.68 -21.96
C LEU A 174 -7.78 1.70 -22.61
N PRO A 175 -7.07 2.85 -22.55
CA PRO A 175 -5.69 2.91 -22.97
C PRO A 175 -4.80 2.16 -21.97
N PRO A 176 -3.64 1.64 -22.40
CA PRO A 176 -2.63 1.18 -21.46
C PRO A 176 -2.10 2.37 -20.67
N MET A 177 -1.65 2.12 -19.44
CA MET A 177 -1.00 3.15 -18.64
C MET A 177 0.35 3.54 -19.28
N ARG A 178 0.69 4.84 -19.29
CA ARG A 178 1.96 5.32 -19.84
C ARG A 178 3.15 4.75 -19.07
N ALA A 179 4.01 3.99 -19.77
CA ALA A 179 5.12 3.24 -19.18
C ALA A 179 6.22 4.13 -18.57
N ASP A 180 6.42 5.32 -19.12
CA ASP A 180 7.29 6.37 -18.57
C ASP A 180 6.79 6.91 -17.22
N GLY A 181 5.48 6.85 -16.96
CA GLY A 181 4.91 7.22 -15.67
C GLY A 181 5.40 6.36 -14.49
N LEU A 182 5.87 5.13 -14.76
CA LEU A 182 6.44 4.20 -13.78
C LEU A 182 7.99 4.20 -13.75
N ARG A 183 8.66 4.94 -14.64
CA ARG A 183 10.13 4.98 -14.67
C ARG A 183 10.65 5.71 -13.44
N ILE A 184 11.15 4.93 -12.48
CA ILE A 184 12.17 5.39 -11.56
C ILE A 184 13.43 5.57 -12.40
N ASP A 185 13.80 6.81 -12.73
CA ASP A 185 15.12 7.09 -13.27
C ASP A 185 16.17 6.73 -12.21
N ALA A 186 16.69 5.51 -12.29
CA ALA A 186 17.86 5.02 -11.57
C ALA A 186 19.18 5.67 -12.05
N ARG A 187 19.12 6.88 -12.60
CA ARG A 187 20.26 7.70 -13.04
C ARG A 187 20.08 9.14 -12.55
N ARG A 188 20.14 9.34 -11.23
CA ARG A 188 20.75 10.55 -10.69
C ARG A 188 22.01 10.14 -9.94
N PRO A 189 23.21 10.53 -10.41
CA PRO A 189 24.39 10.52 -9.57
C PRO A 189 24.09 11.37 -8.33
N SER A 190 24.42 10.82 -7.16
CA SER A 190 24.63 11.61 -5.96
C SER A 190 25.65 12.70 -6.29
N ALA A 191 25.18 13.93 -6.43
CA ALA A 191 26.04 15.10 -6.40
C ALA A 191 25.69 15.84 -5.11
N HIS A 192 26.54 15.65 -4.12
CA HIS A 192 26.86 16.70 -3.17
C HIS A 192 27.03 18.02 -3.94
N HIS A 193 26.13 18.97 -3.70
CA HIS A 193 26.41 20.37 -3.92
C HIS A 193 26.08 21.12 -2.63
N PRO A 194 27.01 21.88 -2.07
CA PRO A 194 26.75 22.73 -0.91
C PRO A 194 25.76 23.83 -1.32
N PRO A 195 24.99 24.40 -0.37
CA PRO A 195 23.97 25.37 -0.72
C PRO A 195 24.63 26.65 -1.28
N PRO A 196 24.22 27.15 -2.47
CA PRO A 196 24.56 28.50 -2.85
C PRO A 196 23.71 29.46 -2.02
N ARG A 197 24.40 30.43 -1.40
CA ARG A 197 23.79 31.61 -0.82
C ARG A 197 23.19 32.49 -1.93
N SER A 198 22.15 33.22 -1.54
CA SER A 198 21.51 34.37 -2.22
C SER A 198 20.39 34.09 -3.24
N GLY A 199 19.16 34.40 -2.81
CA GLY A 199 18.25 35.32 -3.50
C GLY A 199 17.68 34.93 -4.86
N ALA A 200 16.68 34.06 -4.89
CA ALA A 200 15.59 34.11 -5.88
C ALA A 200 14.40 33.26 -5.39
N VAL A 201 13.21 33.83 -5.54
CA VAL A 201 11.92 33.37 -5.01
C VAL A 201 11.50 32.05 -5.67
N ALA A 202 11.23 31.02 -4.88
CA ALA A 202 10.67 29.74 -5.37
C ALA A 202 9.15 29.84 -5.45
N GLU A 203 8.59 29.56 -6.62
CA GLU A 203 7.15 29.55 -6.90
C GLU A 203 6.39 28.49 -6.09
N ALA A 204 5.20 28.90 -5.63
CA ALA A 204 4.35 28.21 -4.66
C ALA A 204 3.63 26.97 -5.24
N VAL A 205 3.57 25.90 -4.44
CA VAL A 205 2.74 24.71 -4.66
C VAL A 205 1.38 24.92 -3.98
N PRO A 206 0.22 24.81 -4.68
CA PRO A 206 -1.06 25.17 -4.09
C PRO A 206 -1.64 24.08 -3.16
N VAL A 207 -1.88 24.53 -1.93
CA VAL A 207 -2.90 24.21 -0.89
C VAL A 207 -3.78 22.97 -1.08
N ARG A 208 -3.73 22.06 -0.09
CA ARG A 208 -4.64 20.90 0.07
C ARG A 208 -5.66 21.14 1.18
N THR A 209 -6.93 20.93 0.87
CA THR A 209 -8.03 20.89 1.83
C THR A 209 -8.02 19.54 2.57
N VAL A 210 -7.67 19.53 3.86
CA VAL A 210 -7.64 18.30 4.67
C VAL A 210 -9.04 17.92 5.15
N LYS A 211 -9.46 16.68 4.88
CA LYS A 211 -10.73 16.12 5.36
C LYS A 211 -10.65 15.78 6.85
N ASP A 212 -11.66 16.22 7.60
CA ASP A 212 -11.86 15.93 9.02
C ASP A 212 -11.95 14.41 9.25
N GLY A 213 -11.02 13.88 10.05
CA GLY A 213 -10.85 12.45 10.33
C GLY A 213 -9.42 11.92 10.07
N HIS A 214 -8.65 12.56 9.18
CA HIS A 214 -7.22 12.29 8.98
C HIS A 214 -6.32 13.48 9.34
N ARG A 215 -6.93 14.50 9.95
CA ARG A 215 -6.32 15.80 10.23
C ARG A 215 -5.11 15.70 11.18
N ASN A 216 -5.30 15.12 12.36
CA ASN A 216 -4.22 14.95 13.33
C ASN A 216 -3.15 13.97 12.85
N THR A 217 -3.54 12.89 12.16
CA THR A 217 -2.58 11.94 11.58
C THR A 217 -1.72 12.57 10.48
N THR A 218 -2.29 13.49 9.68
CA THR A 218 -1.56 14.20 8.63
C THR A 218 -0.56 15.18 9.26
N LEU A 219 -1.02 15.99 10.21
CA LEU A 219 -0.17 16.93 10.93
C LEU A 219 0.97 16.21 11.68
N PHE A 220 0.68 15.06 12.31
CA PHE A 220 1.67 14.26 13.01
C PHE A 220 2.70 13.64 12.08
N LYS A 221 2.30 13.12 10.91
CA LYS A 221 3.25 12.59 9.91
C LYS A 221 4.13 13.68 9.30
N LEU A 222 3.58 14.88 9.10
CA LEU A 222 4.36 16.05 8.66
C LEU A 222 5.37 16.44 9.74
N ALA A 223 4.95 16.53 11.00
CA ALA A 223 5.83 16.81 12.11
C ALA A 223 6.94 15.74 12.27
N LEU A 224 6.63 14.44 12.12
CA LEU A 224 7.64 13.37 12.11
C LEU A 224 8.62 13.49 10.93
N ARG A 225 8.18 13.97 9.77
CA ARG A 225 9.06 14.18 8.61
C ARG A 225 9.98 15.39 8.80
N GLU A 226 9.52 16.42 9.49
CA GLU A 226 10.27 17.65 9.76
C GLU A 226 11.16 17.57 11.00
N ALA A 227 10.82 16.73 11.98
CA ALA A 227 11.56 16.60 13.23
C ALA A 227 13.07 16.36 13.06
N PRO A 228 13.54 15.51 12.12
CA PRO A 228 14.99 15.32 11.91
C PRO A 228 15.72 16.55 11.36
N ARG A 229 15.00 17.53 10.79
CA ARG A 229 15.56 18.78 10.25
C ARG A 229 15.59 19.90 11.29
N ALA A 230 14.88 19.75 12.40
CA ALA A 230 14.77 20.74 13.44
C ALA A 230 15.87 20.57 14.51
N SER A 231 16.43 21.69 14.98
CA SER A 231 17.46 21.70 16.02
C SER A 231 16.89 21.68 17.46
N SER A 232 15.58 21.89 17.61
CA SER A 232 14.86 21.83 18.89
C SER A 232 13.35 21.69 18.64
N GLU A 233 12.59 21.35 19.67
CA GLU A 233 11.12 21.35 19.63
C GLU A 233 10.57 22.71 19.18
N ASP A 234 11.12 23.81 19.70
CA ASP A 234 10.74 25.18 19.29
C ASP A 234 11.06 25.47 17.81
N ALA A 235 12.17 24.91 17.29
CA ALA A 235 12.49 25.03 15.88
C ALA A 235 11.51 24.23 15.01
N LEU A 236 11.11 23.03 15.45
CA LEU A 236 10.10 22.21 14.80
C LEU A 236 8.73 22.90 14.83
N LEU A 237 8.35 23.49 15.97
CA LEU A 237 7.10 24.22 16.14
C LEU A 237 7.01 25.42 15.20
N ARG A 238 8.10 26.21 15.10
CA ARG A 238 8.17 27.32 14.15
C ARG A 238 8.03 26.86 12.71
N SER A 239 8.74 25.80 12.32
CA SER A 239 8.64 25.21 10.98
C SER A 239 7.20 24.74 10.68
N MET A 240 6.61 23.98 11.60
CA MET A 240 5.26 23.45 11.46
C MET A 240 4.18 24.53 11.43
N ARG A 241 4.31 25.61 12.20
CA ARG A 241 3.41 26.77 12.11
C ARG A 241 3.49 27.44 10.73
N GLY A 242 4.69 27.55 10.16
CA GLY A 242 4.89 28.05 8.79
C GLY A 242 4.20 27.17 7.75
N ILE A 243 4.45 25.85 7.82
CA ILE A 243 3.81 24.85 6.94
C ILE A 243 2.28 24.89 7.07
N VAL A 244 1.76 25.04 8.29
CA VAL A 244 0.31 25.13 8.53
C VAL A 244 -0.26 26.42 7.92
N ALA A 245 0.38 27.57 8.13
CA ALA A 245 -0.07 28.85 7.61
C ALA A 245 0.01 28.94 6.08
N GLU A 246 1.02 28.31 5.47
CA GLU A 246 1.26 28.32 4.02
C GLU A 246 0.35 27.34 3.28
N HIS A 247 0.11 26.15 3.83
CA HIS A 247 -0.51 25.05 3.10
C HIS A 247 -1.95 24.72 3.51
N PHE A 248 -2.49 25.32 4.57
CA PHE A 248 -3.84 25.03 5.06
C PHE A 248 -4.64 26.34 5.20
N GLN A 249 -5.74 26.46 4.45
CA GLN A 249 -6.59 27.66 4.45
C GLN A 249 -7.16 27.94 5.85
N THR A 250 -6.89 29.13 6.37
CA THR A 250 -7.46 29.68 7.61
C THR A 250 -8.94 30.09 7.50
N GLY A 251 -9.55 29.97 6.31
CA GLY A 251 -10.91 30.45 6.00
C GLY A 251 -11.99 29.37 5.76
N GLY A 252 -11.66 28.08 5.87
CA GLY A 252 -12.66 27.00 5.90
C GLY A 252 -13.19 26.77 7.33
N SER A 253 -14.30 26.04 7.49
CA SER A 253 -14.97 25.82 8.78
C SER A 253 -14.15 25.09 9.87
N ASN A 254 -12.83 24.87 9.70
CA ASN A 254 -12.00 24.19 10.69
C ASN A 254 -10.47 24.37 10.47
N PRO A 255 -9.87 25.56 10.66
CA PRO A 255 -8.41 25.73 10.68
C PRO A 255 -7.77 24.98 11.86
N PHE A 256 -6.54 24.49 11.72
CA PHE A 256 -5.77 23.94 12.85
C PHE A 256 -5.60 25.02 13.91
N THR A 257 -5.97 24.74 15.15
CA THR A 257 -5.71 25.65 16.25
C THR A 257 -4.22 25.64 16.61
N ALA A 258 -3.70 26.74 17.16
CA ALA A 258 -2.32 26.82 17.63
C ALA A 258 -1.98 25.69 18.62
N ALA A 259 -2.92 25.39 19.53
CA ALA A 259 -2.79 24.32 20.51
C ALA A 259 -2.70 22.91 19.89
N GLU A 260 -3.41 22.65 18.79
CA GLU A 260 -3.31 21.36 18.07
C GLU A 260 -1.96 21.18 17.39
N VAL A 261 -1.40 22.26 16.83
CA VAL A 261 -0.06 22.25 16.24
C VAL A 261 0.99 22.01 17.32
N GLU A 262 0.89 22.71 18.45
CA GLU A 262 1.78 22.52 19.61
C GLU A 262 1.74 21.09 20.13
N LYS A 263 0.55 20.54 20.43
CA LYS A 263 0.41 19.17 20.94
C LYS A 263 0.97 18.13 19.96
N THR A 264 0.76 18.34 18.66
CA THR A 264 1.25 17.41 17.63
C THR A 264 2.77 17.47 17.47
N VAL A 265 3.34 18.66 17.54
CA VAL A 265 4.79 18.87 17.50
C VAL A 265 5.46 18.24 18.71
N ALA A 266 4.96 18.49 19.93
CA ALA A 266 5.48 17.87 21.15
C ALA A 266 5.47 16.34 21.06
N SER A 267 4.38 15.76 20.56
CA SER A 267 4.30 14.31 20.37
C SER A 267 5.30 13.79 19.32
N ALA A 268 5.51 14.50 18.21
CA ALA A 268 6.44 14.08 17.17
C ALA A 268 7.90 14.24 17.62
N TRP A 269 8.19 15.32 18.35
CA TRP A 269 9.50 15.59 18.94
C TRP A 269 9.89 14.50 19.94
N ARG A 270 8.97 14.10 20.82
CA ARG A 270 9.20 12.96 21.73
C ARG A 270 9.54 11.66 20.99
N VAL A 271 8.81 11.34 19.92
CA VAL A 271 9.10 10.14 19.09
C VAL A 271 10.46 10.24 18.41
N GLN A 272 10.90 11.45 18.05
CA GLN A 272 12.22 11.73 17.50
C GLN A 272 13.33 11.57 18.55
N GLU A 273 13.19 12.19 19.74
CA GLU A 273 14.16 12.11 20.83
C GLU A 273 14.34 10.68 21.35
N GLU A 274 13.26 9.91 21.42
CA GLU A 274 13.29 8.50 21.81
C GLU A 274 13.87 7.59 20.70
N GLY A 275 14.29 8.13 19.55
CA GLY A 275 14.86 7.36 18.43
C GLY A 275 13.84 6.45 17.72
N ARG A 276 12.54 6.65 17.96
CA ARG A 276 11.44 5.86 17.41
C ARG A 276 10.87 6.44 16.10
N ASN A 277 11.38 7.58 15.64
CA ASN A 277 10.98 8.18 14.37
C ASN A 277 11.69 7.52 13.19
N TRP A 278 10.97 6.68 12.44
CA TRP A 278 11.51 5.99 11.26
C TRP A 278 10.95 6.54 9.94
N VAL A 279 10.18 7.62 10.00
CA VAL A 279 9.55 8.21 8.81
C VAL A 279 10.61 8.81 7.89
N GLY A 280 10.68 8.30 6.65
CA GLY A 280 11.61 8.80 5.63
C GLY A 280 13.08 8.46 5.86
N GLN A 281 13.38 7.49 6.73
CA GLN A 281 14.74 7.03 7.02
C GLN A 281 15.04 5.68 6.33
N GLU A 282 16.32 5.30 6.30
CA GLU A 282 16.80 4.03 5.74
C GLU A 282 16.06 2.82 6.36
N PRO A 283 15.73 1.76 5.58
CA PRO A 283 15.11 0.56 6.11
C PRO A 283 15.93 -0.05 7.26
N ARG A 284 15.29 -0.28 8.40
CA ARG A 284 15.90 -0.88 9.58
C ARG A 284 15.18 -2.17 9.94
N VAL A 285 15.92 -3.07 10.55
CA VAL A 285 15.41 -4.31 11.12
C VAL A 285 15.88 -4.38 12.56
N MET A 286 15.07 -4.98 13.42
CA MET A 286 15.39 -5.15 14.82
C MET A 286 15.60 -6.62 15.11
N ALA A 287 16.40 -6.92 16.14
CA ALA A 287 16.38 -8.17 16.86
C ALA A 287 16.10 -7.86 18.34
N SER A 288 15.26 -8.66 18.99
CA SER A 288 15.06 -8.54 20.43
C SER A 288 16.32 -9.01 21.19
N ALA A 289 16.52 -8.52 22.41
CA ALA A 289 17.62 -8.98 23.26
C ALA A 289 17.63 -10.51 23.41
N ARG A 290 16.44 -11.11 23.57
CA ARG A 290 16.27 -12.57 23.65
C ARG A 290 16.71 -13.29 22.37
N GLU A 291 16.40 -12.74 21.19
CA GLU A 291 16.87 -13.31 19.91
C GLU A 291 18.39 -13.22 19.82
N VAL A 292 18.97 -12.08 20.18
CA VAL A 292 20.43 -11.86 20.16
C VAL A 292 21.13 -12.85 21.09
N GLU A 293 20.65 -12.98 22.33
CA GLU A 293 21.21 -13.90 23.32
C GLU A 293 21.10 -15.35 22.88
N ALA A 294 19.92 -15.78 22.40
CA ALA A 294 19.70 -17.15 21.95
C ALA A 294 20.58 -17.50 20.73
N ILE A 295 20.69 -16.58 19.77
CA ILE A 295 21.53 -16.76 18.58
C ILE A 295 23.01 -16.81 18.97
N ALA A 296 23.46 -15.97 19.90
CA ALA A 296 24.86 -15.89 20.30
C ALA A 296 25.41 -17.18 20.94
N GLN A 297 24.54 -18.06 21.47
CA GLN A 297 24.93 -19.34 22.05
C GLN A 297 25.14 -20.45 21.01
N ASP A 298 24.72 -20.25 19.76
CA ASP A 298 24.87 -21.26 18.72
C ASP A 298 26.22 -21.12 18.00
N PRO A 299 26.91 -22.23 17.65
CA PRO A 299 28.19 -22.18 16.92
C PRO A 299 28.12 -21.43 15.57
N HIS A 300 26.95 -21.35 14.95
CA HIS A 300 26.71 -20.60 13.72
C HIS A 300 25.92 -19.30 13.96
N GLY A 301 25.88 -18.83 15.21
CA GLY A 301 25.08 -17.70 15.65
C GLY A 301 25.39 -16.38 14.93
N SER A 302 26.67 -16.06 14.73
CA SER A 302 27.08 -14.84 14.01
C SER A 302 26.54 -14.81 12.58
N ASP A 303 26.62 -15.95 11.89
CA ASP A 303 26.07 -16.11 10.55
C ASP A 303 24.54 -16.06 10.58
N ALA A 304 23.90 -16.80 11.48
CA ALA A 304 22.46 -16.80 11.66
C ALA A 304 21.91 -15.39 11.89
N MET A 305 22.56 -14.58 12.73
CA MET A 305 22.18 -13.18 12.98
C MET A 305 22.26 -12.33 11.71
N LEU A 306 23.38 -12.41 10.98
CA LEU A 306 23.56 -11.64 9.75
C LEU A 306 22.54 -12.04 8.68
N LEU A 307 22.29 -13.34 8.54
CA LEU A 307 21.28 -13.85 7.61
C LEU A 307 19.89 -13.40 8.03
N LEU A 308 19.55 -13.47 9.33
CA LEU A 308 18.26 -13.00 9.84
C LEU A 308 18.06 -11.53 9.48
N MET A 309 19.02 -10.65 9.77
CA MET A 309 18.89 -9.22 9.45
C MET A 309 18.69 -8.99 7.95
N LYS A 310 19.41 -9.72 7.08
CA LYS A 310 19.21 -9.66 5.63
C LYS A 310 17.83 -10.16 5.21
N LEU A 311 17.37 -11.28 5.77
CA LEU A 311 16.04 -11.81 5.51
C LEU A 311 14.95 -10.82 5.93
N ARG A 312 15.10 -10.17 7.09
CA ARG A 312 14.15 -9.14 7.54
C ARG A 312 14.17 -7.93 6.59
N LEU A 313 15.35 -7.49 6.13
CA LEU A 313 15.42 -6.33 5.23
C LEU A 313 14.73 -6.57 3.89
N VAL A 314 14.76 -7.81 3.39
CA VAL A 314 14.24 -8.16 2.06
C VAL A 314 12.83 -8.76 2.11
N HIS A 315 12.51 -9.54 3.13
CA HIS A 315 11.33 -10.41 3.14
C HIS A 315 10.36 -10.21 4.31
N TRP A 316 10.57 -9.23 5.19
CA TRP A 316 9.70 -9.02 6.37
C TRP A 316 8.23 -8.75 6.03
N GLN A 317 7.93 -8.30 4.81
CA GLN A 317 6.57 -8.04 4.33
C GLN A 317 5.96 -9.23 3.58
N HIS A 318 6.64 -10.36 3.48
CA HIS A 318 6.17 -11.53 2.75
C HIS A 318 5.76 -12.65 3.71
N ASP A 319 4.61 -13.27 3.45
CA ASP A 319 4.09 -14.38 4.25
C ASP A 319 4.93 -15.66 4.14
N THR A 320 5.62 -15.83 3.01
CA THR A 320 6.60 -16.89 2.77
C THR A 320 7.68 -16.40 1.81
N PHE A 321 8.87 -17.00 1.85
CA PHE A 321 9.98 -16.65 0.97
C PHE A 321 10.94 -17.83 0.74
N ALA A 322 11.62 -17.84 -0.40
CA ALA A 322 12.62 -18.86 -0.74
C ALA A 322 14.04 -18.39 -0.37
N VAL A 323 14.85 -19.29 0.17
CA VAL A 323 16.28 -19.04 0.45
C VAL A 323 17.13 -20.14 -0.21
N PRO A 324 17.39 -20.08 -1.53
CA PRO A 324 18.13 -21.12 -2.24
C PRO A 324 19.65 -20.95 -2.06
N PRO A 325 20.35 -21.76 -1.22
CA PRO A 325 21.74 -21.49 -0.85
C PRO A 325 22.72 -21.54 -2.02
N LYS A 326 22.49 -22.46 -2.97
CA LYS A 326 23.33 -22.61 -4.18
C LYS A 326 23.21 -21.37 -5.08
N THR A 327 21.98 -20.94 -5.35
CA THR A 327 21.71 -19.78 -6.20
C THR A 327 22.22 -18.48 -5.57
N LEU A 328 22.05 -18.31 -4.25
CA LEU A 328 22.54 -17.12 -3.55
C LEU A 328 24.06 -16.99 -3.53
N ALA A 329 24.77 -18.11 -3.36
CA ALA A 329 26.22 -18.11 -3.42
C ALA A 329 26.74 -17.75 -4.82
N ALA A 330 26.08 -18.24 -5.87
CA ALA A 330 26.47 -18.01 -7.26
C ALA A 330 26.02 -16.66 -7.83
N ALA A 331 24.95 -16.06 -7.32
CA ALA A 331 24.38 -14.84 -7.87
C ALA A 331 25.34 -13.65 -7.71
N PRO A 332 25.65 -12.84 -8.74
CA PRO A 332 26.60 -11.74 -8.60
C PRO A 332 26.05 -10.56 -7.76
N ALA A 333 24.73 -10.32 -7.75
CA ALA A 333 24.12 -9.14 -7.12
C ALA A 333 22.73 -9.38 -6.50
N ALA A 334 22.46 -10.58 -5.95
CA ALA A 334 21.18 -10.82 -5.28
C ALA A 334 21.08 -9.98 -3.97
N PRO A 335 19.95 -9.34 -3.66
CA PRO A 335 19.79 -8.50 -2.46
C PRO A 335 20.11 -9.23 -1.13
N MET A 336 19.86 -10.54 -1.10
CA MET A 336 20.14 -11.42 0.05
C MET A 336 21.56 -12.00 0.04
N LYS A 337 22.36 -11.79 -1.01
CA LYS A 337 23.73 -12.30 -1.05
C LYS A 337 24.60 -11.61 0.01
N ILE A 338 25.25 -12.44 0.80
CA ILE A 338 26.32 -12.07 1.72
C ILE A 338 27.66 -12.41 1.05
N ALA A 339 28.55 -11.43 0.96
CA ALA A 339 29.85 -11.60 0.35
C ALA A 339 30.69 -12.65 1.09
N GLY A 340 31.39 -13.50 0.34
CA GLY A 340 32.24 -14.57 0.90
C GLY A 340 31.49 -15.78 1.45
N TRP A 341 30.15 -15.83 1.34
CA TRP A 341 29.38 -16.98 1.79
C TRP A 341 29.21 -18.03 0.68
N GLY A 342 29.65 -19.26 0.97
CA GLY A 342 29.32 -20.44 0.18
C GLY A 342 27.97 -21.07 0.57
N PRO A 343 27.44 -22.01 -0.23
CA PRO A 343 26.13 -22.63 0.02
C PRO A 343 26.00 -23.30 1.39
N GLN A 344 27.08 -23.90 1.91
CA GLN A 344 27.05 -24.54 3.21
C GLN A 344 26.88 -23.56 4.36
N ARG A 345 27.46 -22.35 4.25
CA ARG A 345 27.36 -21.32 5.28
C ARG A 345 25.93 -20.83 5.46
N TYR A 346 25.21 -20.61 4.34
CA TYR A 346 23.78 -20.34 4.36
C TYR A 346 22.97 -21.49 4.98
N ARG A 347 23.29 -22.76 4.65
CA ARG A 347 22.59 -23.92 5.22
C ARG A 347 22.75 -24.00 6.73
N ASN A 348 23.97 -23.76 7.23
CA ASN A 348 24.24 -23.76 8.66
C ASN A 348 23.47 -22.63 9.38
N ALA A 349 23.52 -21.40 8.83
CA ALA A 349 22.77 -20.26 9.36
C ALA A 349 21.25 -20.50 9.38
N LEU A 350 20.69 -21.03 8.28
CA LEU A 350 19.27 -21.42 8.22
C LEU A 350 18.94 -22.50 9.25
N GLY A 351 19.81 -23.49 9.42
CA GLY A 351 19.65 -24.54 10.44
C GLY A 351 19.57 -23.97 11.85
N THR A 352 20.42 -23.00 12.19
CA THR A 352 20.37 -22.29 13.48
C THR A 352 19.07 -21.50 13.63
N LEU A 353 18.64 -20.75 12.60
CA LEU A 353 17.40 -19.98 12.66
C LEU A 353 16.15 -20.86 12.81
N MET A 354 16.15 -22.04 12.18
CA MET A 354 15.07 -23.03 12.37
C MET A 354 15.12 -23.68 13.75
N LYS A 355 16.31 -24.07 14.23
CA LYS A 355 16.52 -24.65 15.56
C LYS A 355 16.04 -23.72 16.69
N LEU A 356 16.13 -22.41 16.49
CA LEU A 356 15.71 -21.39 17.45
C LEU A 356 14.27 -20.92 17.25
N ASP A 357 13.49 -21.59 16.40
CA ASP A 357 12.10 -21.22 16.07
C ASP A 357 11.97 -19.76 15.62
N LEU A 358 12.94 -19.28 14.84
CA LEU A 358 12.88 -17.97 14.17
C LEU A 358 12.42 -18.09 12.72
N LEU A 359 12.55 -19.29 12.14
CA LEU A 359 12.04 -19.66 10.82
C LEU A 359 11.37 -21.03 10.87
N GLU A 360 10.25 -21.18 10.16
CA GLU A 360 9.63 -22.48 9.86
C GLU A 360 9.69 -22.77 8.37
N ILE A 361 9.79 -24.04 8.01
CA ILE A 361 9.60 -24.49 6.64
C ILE A 361 8.09 -24.61 6.39
N VAL A 362 7.59 -23.86 5.41
CA VAL A 362 6.19 -23.92 4.97
C VAL A 362 6.03 -24.83 3.77
N HIS A 363 7.11 -25.03 3.01
CA HIS A 363 7.16 -25.95 1.89
C HIS A 363 8.56 -26.53 1.78
N GLU A 364 8.71 -27.86 1.80
CA GLU A 364 10.01 -28.53 1.80
C GLU A 364 10.81 -28.33 0.50
N GLY A 365 10.10 -28.03 -0.60
CA GLY A 365 10.64 -28.06 -1.94
C GLY A 365 10.84 -29.49 -2.45
N GLY A 366 11.03 -29.65 -3.75
CA GLY A 366 11.18 -30.93 -4.43
C GLY A 366 12.23 -30.87 -5.54
N ASP A 367 12.40 -31.99 -6.25
CA ASP A 367 13.44 -32.12 -7.29
C ASP A 367 13.11 -31.40 -8.61
N ALA A 368 11.91 -30.82 -8.72
CA ALA A 368 11.46 -30.13 -9.93
C ALA A 368 12.01 -28.69 -10.02
N PRO A 369 12.39 -28.21 -11.23
CA PRO A 369 12.74 -26.81 -11.45
C PRO A 369 11.59 -25.88 -11.06
N GLY A 370 11.84 -24.96 -10.12
CA GLY A 370 10.84 -24.03 -9.58
C GLY A 370 10.26 -24.44 -8.22
N ASP A 371 10.60 -25.63 -7.73
CA ASP A 371 10.08 -26.18 -6.47
C ASP A 371 11.02 -25.89 -5.28
N ALA A 372 11.29 -24.61 -5.03
CA ALA A 372 12.21 -24.20 -3.98
C ALA A 372 11.59 -24.33 -2.58
N ARG A 373 12.40 -24.75 -1.60
CA ARG A 373 12.02 -24.72 -0.19
C ARG A 373 11.59 -23.32 0.24
N LEU A 374 10.41 -23.20 0.84
CA LEU A 374 9.84 -21.95 1.33
C LEU A 374 9.87 -21.89 2.85
N PHE A 375 10.19 -20.71 3.37
CA PHE A 375 10.27 -20.40 4.78
C PHE A 375 9.28 -19.31 5.16
N ARG A 376 8.94 -19.22 6.44
CA ARG A 376 8.23 -18.10 7.08
C ARG A 376 8.90 -17.77 8.41
N PHE A 377 8.83 -16.51 8.86
CA PHE A 377 9.23 -16.13 10.21
C PHE A 377 8.26 -16.68 11.26
N VAL A 378 8.78 -17.32 12.31
CA VAL A 378 8.00 -17.81 13.45
C VAL A 378 8.03 -16.76 14.57
N GLY A 379 6.86 -16.49 15.18
CA GLY A 379 6.71 -15.68 16.40
C GLY A 379 7.64 -14.46 16.53
N THR A 380 7.38 -13.36 15.83
CA THR A 380 6.72 -12.22 16.47
C THR A 380 6.04 -11.38 15.40
N LEU A 381 4.70 -11.42 15.39
CA LEU A 381 3.94 -10.22 15.09
C LEU A 381 4.35 -9.16 16.13
N PRO A 382 4.71 -7.96 15.68
CA PRO A 382 3.77 -6.88 15.90
C PRO A 382 2.98 -6.73 14.62
N ALA A 383 1.82 -7.40 14.60
CA ALA A 383 0.67 -6.82 13.97
C ALA A 383 0.56 -5.42 14.55
N ARG A 384 0.56 -4.42 13.67
CA ARG A 384 0.41 -2.99 13.98
C ARG A 384 1.67 -2.39 14.61
N VAL A 385 2.28 -1.47 13.87
CA VAL A 385 2.45 -0.12 14.45
C VAL A 385 1.10 0.19 15.07
N GLN A 386 1.00 0.02 16.39
CA GLN A 386 -0.14 0.42 17.18
C GLN A 386 -0.59 1.77 16.62
N LYS A 387 -1.88 1.88 16.33
CA LYS A 387 -2.52 3.17 16.48
C LYS A 387 -1.97 3.76 17.78
N LEU A 388 -1.33 4.91 17.68
CA LEU A 388 -1.27 5.84 18.79
C LEU A 388 -2.73 6.22 19.08
N ASP A 389 -3.44 5.31 19.75
CA ASP A 389 -4.63 5.64 20.50
C ASP A 389 -4.12 5.87 21.93
N THR A 390 -4.53 7.00 22.50
CA THR A 390 -4.18 7.58 23.82
C THR A 390 -2.85 8.36 23.86
N ILE A 391 -2.87 9.65 23.52
CA ILE A 391 -3.24 10.83 24.36
C ILE A 391 -3.60 12.01 23.44
#